data_AF-A0A528ASS0-F1
#
_entry.id   AF-A0A528ASS0-F1
#
_cell.length_a   1.000
_cell.length_b   1.000
_cell.length_c   1.000
_cell.angle_alpha   90.00
_cell.angle_beta   90.00
_cell.angle_gamma   90.00
#
_symmetry.space_group_name_H-M   'P 1'
#
loop_
_entity.id
_entity.type
_entity.pdbx_description
1 polymer ?
#
loop_
_entity_poly.entity_id
_entity_poly.type
_entity_poly.pdbx_seq_one_letter_code
_entity_poly.pdbx_strand_id
1 'polypeptide(L)'
;MSGSCRLRFGDGNWPNCSSRLLFRERIVPVASPDYLERNPPVHQAADLLDHTLLHAMSVERSWYDWNQWFEQFGLLPSAGLPGPSFDNHLLMMQAALNA
;
A
#
# COMPACT_ATOMS: atom_id res chain seq x y z
N MET A 1 -22.89 30.50 -5.63
CA MET A 1 -21.51 30.00 -5.54
C MET A 1 -21.57 28.50 -5.27
N SER A 2 -21.18 27.65 -6.22
CA SER A 2 -21.06 26.21 -5.98
C SER A 2 -19.65 25.94 -5.44
N GLY A 3 -19.54 25.68 -4.14
CA GLY A 3 -18.27 25.25 -3.54
C GLY A 3 -18.02 23.79 -3.88
N SER A 4 -16.94 23.48 -4.60
CA SER A 4 -16.56 22.09 -4.85
C SER A 4 -15.91 21.50 -3.61
N CYS A 5 -16.40 20.37 -3.12
CA CYS A 5 -15.79 19.58 -2.05
C CYS A 5 -15.16 18.33 -2.66
N ARG A 6 -14.04 17.86 -2.11
CA ARG A 6 -13.32 16.67 -2.57
C ARG A 6 -12.93 15.81 -1.38
N LEU A 7 -13.05 14.48 -1.55
CA LEU A 7 -12.47 13.50 -0.63
C LEU A 7 -11.09 13.12 -1.16
N ARG A 8 -10.05 13.24 -0.33
CA ARG A 8 -8.66 12.96 -0.71
C ARG A 8 -7.94 12.26 0.43
N PHE A 9 -7.13 11.27 0.10
CA PHE A 9 -6.12 10.70 0.98
C PHE A 9 -4.87 11.58 0.95
N GLY A 10 -4.24 11.80 2.10
CA GLY A 10 -3.03 12.61 2.24
C GLY A 10 -2.95 13.31 3.59
N ASP A 11 -1.96 14.20 3.70
CA ASP A 11 -1.58 14.88 4.93
C ASP A 11 -2.41 16.15 5.26
N GLY A 12 -3.32 16.55 4.37
CA GLY A 12 -4.08 17.78 4.54
C GLY A 12 -3.51 19.00 3.80
N ASN A 13 -2.28 18.93 3.31
CA ASN A 13 -1.53 20.08 2.78
C ASN A 13 -1.76 20.25 1.28
N TRP A 14 -2.93 20.78 0.92
CA TRP A 14 -3.26 21.08 -0.46
C TRP A 14 -3.28 22.59 -0.73
N PRO A 15 -2.52 23.09 -1.72
CA PRO A 15 -2.51 24.51 -2.07
C PRO A 15 -3.92 25.04 -2.35
N ASN A 16 -4.21 26.23 -1.83
CA ASN A 16 -5.49 26.94 -2.03
C ASN A 16 -6.73 26.15 -1.56
N CYS A 17 -6.57 25.19 -0.65
CA CYS A 17 -7.67 24.40 -0.09
C CYS A 17 -7.73 24.54 1.43
N SER A 18 -8.94 24.55 1.99
CA SER A 18 -9.17 24.28 3.41
C SER A 18 -9.48 22.81 3.58
N SER A 19 -8.74 22.12 4.45
CA SER A 19 -8.88 20.69 4.71
C SER A 19 -9.37 20.40 6.12
N ARG A 20 -10.14 19.32 6.26
CA ARG A 20 -10.58 18.79 7.55
C ARG A 20 -10.29 17.30 7.57
N LEU A 21 -9.52 16.84 8.56
CA LEU A 21 -9.32 15.41 8.79
C LEU A 21 -10.67 14.74 9.08
N LEU A 22 -10.99 13.70 8.32
CA LEU A 22 -12.20 12.90 8.54
C LEU A 22 -11.92 11.74 9.49
N PHE A 23 -10.90 10.96 9.18
CA PHE A 23 -10.43 9.82 9.97
C PHE A 23 -9.00 9.48 9.58
N ARG A 24 -8.33 8.66 10.39
CA ARG A 24 -7.01 8.07 10.08
C ARG A 24 -7.22 6.67 9.52
N GLU A 25 -6.44 6.32 8.52
CA GLU A 25 -6.41 4.97 7.95
C GLU A 25 -5.24 4.18 8.54
N ARG A 26 -5.41 2.87 8.65
CA ARG A 26 -4.32 1.94 8.99
C ARG A 26 -4.12 1.00 7.82
N ILE A 27 -2.90 1.02 7.28
CA ILE A 27 -2.50 0.17 6.15
C ILE A 27 -1.68 -0.98 6.70
N VAL A 28 -2.12 -2.20 6.42
CA VAL A 28 -1.46 -3.43 6.88
C VAL A 28 -1.21 -4.37 5.70
N PRO A 29 -0.07 -5.06 5.67
CA PRO A 29 0.15 -6.20 4.78
C PRO A 29 -0.89 -7.28 5.04
N VAL A 30 -1.34 -7.93 3.98
CA VAL A 30 -2.22 -9.09 4.04
C VAL A 30 -1.72 -10.16 3.09
N ALA A 31 -1.93 -11.42 3.44
CA ALA A 31 -1.60 -12.59 2.64
C ALA A 31 -2.66 -13.68 2.88
N SER A 32 -2.78 -14.64 1.96
CA SER A 32 -3.64 -15.79 2.19
C SER A 32 -3.07 -16.68 3.30
N PRO A 33 -3.93 -17.36 4.09
CA PRO A 33 -3.46 -18.29 5.12
C PRO A 33 -2.53 -19.37 4.55
N ASP A 34 -2.94 -19.97 3.44
CA ASP A 34 -2.19 -20.95 2.67
C ASP A 34 -0.79 -20.49 2.23
N TYR A 35 -0.64 -19.20 1.88
CA TYR A 35 0.66 -18.62 1.56
C TYR A 35 1.53 -18.50 2.81
N LEU A 36 0.97 -18.03 3.93
CA LEU A 36 1.70 -17.89 5.19
C LEU A 36 2.15 -19.24 5.77
N GLU A 37 1.39 -20.31 5.54
CA GLU A 37 1.77 -21.66 5.98
C GLU A 37 2.94 -22.27 5.18
N ARG A 38 3.11 -21.84 3.91
CA ARG A 38 4.11 -22.40 2.98
C ARG A 38 5.39 -21.57 2.87
N ASN A 39 5.38 -20.35 3.39
CA ASN A 39 6.50 -19.42 3.30
C ASN A 39 7.10 -19.14 4.69
N PRO A 40 8.29 -18.51 4.77
CA PRO A 40 8.87 -18.13 6.05
C PRO A 40 7.90 -17.32 6.93
N PRO A 41 7.96 -17.47 8.27
CA PRO A 41 7.12 -16.70 9.16
C PRO A 41 7.51 -15.21 9.16
N VAL A 42 6.51 -14.34 9.26
CA VAL A 42 6.70 -12.88 9.38
C VAL A 42 6.62 -12.48 10.85
N HIS A 43 7.73 -12.03 11.43
CA HIS A 43 7.80 -11.54 12.80
C HIS A 43 7.99 -10.02 12.88
N GLN A 44 8.59 -9.43 11.85
CA GLN A 44 8.89 -8.01 11.76
C GLN A 44 8.74 -7.52 10.31
N ALA A 45 8.71 -6.20 10.12
CA ALA A 45 8.55 -5.59 8.81
C ALA A 45 9.63 -6.04 7.81
N ALA A 46 10.88 -6.19 8.26
CA ALA A 46 12.00 -6.56 7.38
C ALA A 46 11.81 -7.94 6.73
N ASP A 47 11.13 -8.88 7.39
CA ASP A 47 10.92 -10.23 6.87
C ASP A 47 10.09 -10.22 5.58
N LEU A 48 9.23 -9.21 5.39
CA LEU A 48 8.43 -9.04 4.18
C LEU A 48 9.27 -8.80 2.92
N LEU A 49 10.54 -8.40 3.06
CA LEU A 49 11.45 -8.26 1.92
C LEU A 49 11.81 -9.61 1.28
N ASP A 50 11.64 -10.71 2.00
CA ASP A 50 11.85 -12.07 1.51
C ASP A 50 10.57 -12.71 0.93
N HIS A 51 9.45 -11.96 0.92
CA HIS A 51 8.17 -12.41 0.37
C HIS A 51 7.85 -11.78 -0.99
N THR A 52 6.92 -12.40 -1.72
CA THR A 52 6.40 -11.85 -2.97
C THR A 52 5.48 -10.68 -2.67
N LEU A 53 5.93 -9.46 -2.97
CA LEU A 53 5.14 -8.25 -2.80
C LEU A 53 4.27 -7.99 -4.05
N LEU A 54 2.97 -7.80 -3.86
CA LEU A 54 2.06 -7.43 -4.95
C LEU A 54 1.96 -5.90 -5.03
N HIS A 55 2.15 -5.34 -6.22
CA HIS A 55 2.20 -3.90 -6.44
C HIS A 55 0.92 -3.40 -7.12
N ALA A 56 0.25 -2.43 -6.51
CA ALA A 56 -0.87 -1.74 -7.15
C ALA A 56 -0.32 -0.62 -8.05
N MET A 57 -0.57 -0.69 -9.36
CA MET A 57 -0.32 0.40 -10.28
C MET A 57 -1.38 1.47 -10.07
N SER A 58 -0.95 2.71 -9.82
CA SER A 58 -1.85 3.85 -9.79
C SER A 58 -1.36 4.95 -10.73
N VAL A 59 -2.27 5.44 -11.57
CA VAL A 59 -2.00 6.54 -12.53
C VAL A 59 -1.76 7.85 -11.78
N GLU A 60 -2.41 8.02 -10.62
CA GLU A 60 -2.14 9.11 -9.69
C GLU A 60 -1.28 8.55 -8.55
N ARG A 61 -0.11 9.14 -8.26
CA ARG A 61 0.78 8.77 -7.12
C ARG A 61 0.15 9.03 -5.73
N SER A 62 -1.16 8.98 -5.62
CA SER A 62 -1.95 9.19 -4.41
C SER A 62 -2.02 7.95 -3.53
N TRP A 63 -1.48 6.82 -3.99
CA TRP A 63 -1.55 5.55 -3.29
C TRP A 63 -0.28 5.25 -2.52
N TYR A 64 -0.50 4.73 -1.33
CA TYR A 64 0.53 4.34 -0.39
C TYR A 64 1.18 3.03 -0.86
N ASP A 65 2.45 3.07 -1.23
CA ASP A 65 3.17 1.92 -1.80
C ASP A 65 4.05 1.19 -0.77
N TRP A 66 4.70 0.10 -1.19
CA TRP A 66 5.58 -0.67 -0.32
C TRP A 66 6.77 0.14 0.20
N ASN A 67 7.35 1.06 -0.59
CA ASN A 67 8.46 1.88 -0.11
C ASN A 67 8.01 2.78 1.03
N GLN A 68 6.88 3.48 0.86
CA GLN A 68 6.28 4.32 1.90
C GLN A 68 5.88 3.50 3.12
N TRP A 69 5.42 2.27 2.93
CA TRP A 69 5.11 1.36 4.03
C TRP A 69 6.35 0.98 4.83
N PHE A 70 7.43 0.55 4.16
CA PHE A 70 8.70 0.20 4.82
C PHE A 70 9.37 1.38 5.51
N GLU A 71 9.27 2.59 4.93
CA GLU A 71 9.81 3.82 5.53
C GLU A 71 9.24 4.09 6.93
N GLN A 72 7.98 3.74 7.21
CA GLN A 72 7.39 3.88 8.56
C GLN A 72 8.06 3.01 9.62
N PHE A 73 8.74 1.94 9.19
CA PHE A 73 9.49 1.04 10.06
C PHE A 73 11.00 1.33 10.03
N GLY A 74 11.42 2.46 9.44
CA GLY A 74 12.82 2.83 9.30
C GLY A 74 13.58 2.00 8.26
N LEU A 75 12.87 1.30 7.38
CA LEU A 75 13.45 0.48 6.32
C LEU A 75 13.47 1.27 5.01
N LEU A 76 14.63 1.27 4.34
CA LEU A 76 14.85 1.96 3.07
C LEU A 76 15.26 0.93 2.01
N PRO A 77 14.32 0.13 1.50
CA PRO A 77 14.62 -0.83 0.44
C PRO A 77 15.06 -0.11 -0.84
N SER A 78 15.78 -0.81 -1.71
CA SER A 78 16.16 -0.29 -3.02
C SER A 78 14.92 0.08 -3.84
N ALA A 79 15.02 1.15 -4.62
CA ALA A 79 13.97 1.52 -5.57
C ALA A 79 13.67 0.35 -6.52
N GLY A 80 12.41 -0.08 -6.57
CA GLY A 80 11.97 -1.21 -7.40
C GLY A 80 12.01 -2.55 -6.66
N LEU A 81 11.23 -2.65 -5.59
CA LEU A 81 10.94 -3.93 -4.93
C LEU A 81 10.36 -4.93 -5.96
N PRO A 82 10.84 -6.19 -5.98
CA PRO A 82 10.40 -7.16 -6.96
C PRO A 82 8.94 -7.56 -6.73
N GLY A 83 8.33 -8.14 -7.76
CA GLY A 83 6.99 -8.71 -7.69
C GLY A 83 6.06 -8.24 -8.81
N PRO A 84 4.91 -8.91 -8.97
CA PRO A 84 3.94 -8.58 -10.00
C PRO A 84 3.23 -7.26 -9.70
N SER A 85 2.94 -6.50 -10.76
CA SER A 85 2.19 -5.25 -10.71
C SER A 85 0.81 -5.41 -11.35
N PHE A 86 -0.20 -4.76 -10.76
CA PHE A 86 -1.60 -4.87 -11.17
C PHE A 86 -2.25 -3.49 -11.26
N ASP A 87 -2.94 -3.22 -12.35
CA ASP A 87 -3.81 -2.05 -12.53
C ASP A 87 -5.26 -2.29 -12.08
N ASN A 88 -5.57 -3.52 -11.65
CA ASN A 88 -6.89 -3.95 -11.20
C ASN A 88 -6.81 -4.66 -9.84
N HIS A 89 -7.45 -4.10 -8.82
CA HIS A 89 -7.46 -4.65 -7.46
C HIS A 89 -8.10 -6.03 -7.34
N LEU A 90 -9.10 -6.35 -8.18
CA LEU A 90 -9.71 -7.69 -8.16
C LEU A 90 -8.70 -8.75 -8.61
N LEU A 91 -7.90 -8.47 -9.63
CA LEU A 91 -6.85 -9.38 -10.10
C LEU A 91 -5.73 -9.50 -9.07
N MET A 92 -5.34 -8.39 -8.44
CA MET A 92 -4.36 -8.39 -7.34
C MET A 92 -4.83 -9.24 -6.16
N MET A 93 -6.10 -9.12 -5.74
CA MET A 93 -6.66 -9.95 -4.67
C MET A 93 -6.73 -11.43 -5.08
N GLN A 94 -7.10 -11.73 -6.33
CA GLN A 94 -7.10 -13.10 -6.82
C GLN A 94 -5.70 -13.71 -6.83
N ALA A 95 -4.68 -12.92 -7.20
CA ALA A 95 -3.28 -13.34 -7.12
C ALA A 95 -2.86 -13.61 -5.67
N ALA A 96 -3.25 -12.78 -4.71
CA ALA A 96 -2.97 -13.01 -3.29
C ALA A 96 -3.61 -14.31 -2.76
N LEU A 97 -4.83 -14.63 -3.21
CA LEU A 97 -5.52 -15.85 -2.82
C LEU A 97 -4.95 -17.13 -3.45
N ASN A 98 -4.26 -17.00 -4.59
CA ASN A 98 -3.69 -18.12 -5.36
C ASN A 98 -2.17 -18.20 -5.31
N ALA A 99 -1.53 -17.43 -4.42
CA ALA A 99 -0.08 -17.33 -4.28
C ALA A 99 0.55 -18.59 -3.68
#